data_AF-A0A150PSD7-F1
#
_entry.id   AF-A0A150PSD7-F1
#
_cell.length_a   1.000
_cell.length_b   1.000
_cell.length_c   1.000
_cell.angle_alpha   90.00
_cell.angle_beta   90.00
_cell.angle_gamma   90.00
#
_symmetry.space_group_name_H-M   'P 1'
#
loop_
_entity.id
_entity.type
_entity.pdbx_description
1 polymer ?
#
loop_
_entity_poly.entity_id
_entity_poly.type
_entity_poly.pdbx_seq_one_letter_code
_entity_poly.pdbx_strand_id
1 'polypeptide(L)'
;MVQWSPLGHLGPMLRALDPADVAVGGRFEQPLRDLLQRVQRLGALGSAQASGLQDEAAMAQTQATFMDQRAVTAATARLPRGVRRPTHAQIAAAHRGEVSQTSIAPQRRTLTRQRETQLTTEANAAVTAFVAWCQRVRPELHITAAHFRVAVREVFERGEGIIAFADQGGVTRCVVGEAFTVAVNADPAYALPTVVHELWGHNEYGAYGDPGTEYGLELYDRAAAQMPWYTQPTGQRRTSEIDAYAYQETEMYSLMREVEYYTPNAPAHQAALADINYDPAPAIAGRIRLITQQWEPRVAKALVRGLYQRFRIEPRIVPAALAAFESGVRRNFSAADAADILR
;
A
#
# COMPACT_ATOMS: atom_id res chain seq x y z
N MET A 1 -29.03 20.20 23.52
CA MET A 1 -28.60 18.91 22.93
C MET A 1 -27.08 18.88 22.97
N VAL A 2 -26.49 18.09 23.87
CA VAL A 2 -25.04 17.94 23.94
C VAL A 2 -24.62 17.10 22.73
N GLN A 3 -23.96 17.70 21.75
CA GLN A 3 -23.28 16.99 20.68
C GLN A 3 -22.10 16.23 21.30
N TRP A 4 -22.36 15.02 21.81
CA TRP A 4 -21.33 14.00 21.90
C TRP A 4 -20.92 13.69 20.47
N SER A 5 -19.85 14.31 19.98
CA SER A 5 -19.18 13.82 18.78
C SER A 5 -18.18 12.76 19.26
N PRO A 6 -18.48 11.46 19.13
CA PRO A 6 -17.60 10.38 19.61
C PRO A 6 -16.21 10.37 18.94
N LEU A 7 -15.99 11.18 17.90
CA LEU A 7 -14.71 11.24 17.18
C LEU A 7 -13.55 11.78 18.02
N GLY A 8 -13.80 12.66 18.99
CA GLY A 8 -12.74 13.23 19.83
C GLY A 8 -12.07 12.22 20.76
N HIS A 9 -12.83 11.19 21.18
CA HIS A 9 -12.37 10.16 22.12
C HIS A 9 -12.15 8.78 21.47
N LEU A 10 -12.46 8.63 20.18
CA LEU A 10 -12.35 7.35 19.49
C LEU A 10 -10.94 6.76 19.54
N GLY A 11 -9.91 7.56 19.22
CA GLY A 11 -8.51 7.10 19.29
C GLY A 11 -8.12 6.59 20.68
N PRO A 12 -8.33 7.35 21.77
CA PRO A 12 -8.14 6.86 23.13
C PRO A 12 -8.94 5.58 23.46
N MET A 13 -10.20 5.48 23.03
CA MET A 13 -11.03 4.29 23.25
C MET A 13 -10.47 3.06 22.53
N LEU A 14 -10.03 3.21 21.28
CA LEU A 14 -9.44 2.12 20.51
C LEU A 14 -8.10 1.67 21.09
N ARG A 15 -7.28 2.61 21.59
CA ARG A 15 -6.02 2.30 22.29
C ARG A 15 -6.19 1.65 23.65
N ALA A 16 -7.39 1.70 24.23
CA ALA A 16 -7.69 1.01 25.49
C ALA A 16 -8.09 -0.46 25.28
N LEU A 17 -8.29 -0.91 24.03
CA LEU A 17 -8.51 -2.31 23.71
C LEU A 17 -7.22 -3.11 23.87
N ASP A 18 -7.34 -4.38 24.24
CA ASP A 18 -6.20 -5.29 24.26
C ASP A 18 -5.64 -5.43 22.83
N PRO A 19 -4.31 -5.30 22.63
CA PRO A 19 -3.70 -5.50 21.31
C PRO A 19 -4.10 -6.81 20.64
N ALA A 20 -4.28 -7.90 21.41
CA ALA A 20 -4.70 -9.20 20.88
C ALA A 20 -6.14 -9.20 20.35
N ASP A 21 -7.02 -8.36 20.91
CA ASP A 21 -8.41 -8.25 20.44
C ASP A 21 -8.51 -7.53 19.10
N VAL A 22 -7.56 -6.64 18.78
CA VAL A 22 -7.58 -5.82 17.56
C VAL A 22 -6.62 -6.32 16.46
N ALA A 23 -5.73 -7.26 16.77
CA ALA A 23 -4.85 -7.91 15.81
C ALA A 23 -5.62 -8.80 14.81
N VAL A 24 -4.95 -9.27 13.75
CA VAL A 24 -5.54 -10.25 12.81
C VAL A 24 -6.02 -11.51 13.55
N GLY A 25 -7.26 -11.93 13.28
CA GLY A 25 -7.93 -13.02 13.98
C GLY A 25 -8.52 -12.65 15.35
N GLY A 26 -8.28 -11.41 15.82
CA GLY A 26 -8.78 -10.90 17.08
C GLY A 26 -10.28 -10.62 17.07
N ARG A 27 -10.88 -10.59 18.27
CA ARG A 27 -12.34 -10.41 18.47
C ARG A 27 -12.90 -9.16 17.79
N PHE A 28 -12.14 -8.08 17.77
CA PHE A 28 -12.52 -6.77 17.24
C PHE A 28 -11.77 -6.40 15.95
N GLU A 29 -11.05 -7.33 15.30
CA GLU A 29 -10.35 -7.07 14.04
C GLU A 29 -11.29 -6.49 12.96
N GLN A 30 -12.38 -7.19 12.64
CA GLN A 30 -13.31 -6.77 11.58
C GLN A 30 -14.07 -5.47 11.95
N PRO A 31 -14.63 -5.33 13.17
CA PRO A 31 -15.22 -4.07 13.60
C PRO A 31 -14.24 -2.88 13.56
N LEU A 32 -12.98 -3.09 13.97
CA LEU A 32 -11.96 -2.05 13.90
C LEU A 32 -11.69 -1.67 12.44
N ARG A 33 -11.50 -2.66 11.55
CA ARG A 33 -11.27 -2.41 10.11
C ARG A 33 -12.41 -1.60 9.49
N ASP A 34 -13.67 -2.00 9.71
CA ASP A 34 -14.85 -1.29 9.21
C ASP A 34 -14.90 0.16 9.75
N LEU A 35 -14.68 0.35 11.05
CA LEU A 35 -14.66 1.67 11.66
C LEU A 35 -13.57 2.58 11.05
N LEU A 36 -12.35 2.07 10.92
CA LEU A 36 -11.22 2.79 10.34
C LEU A 36 -11.47 3.18 8.89
N GLN A 37 -12.08 2.27 8.13
CA GLN A 37 -12.47 2.55 6.75
C GLN A 37 -13.54 3.65 6.69
N ARG A 38 -14.56 3.61 7.55
CA ARG A 38 -15.58 4.68 7.62
C ARG A 38 -14.96 6.02 7.97
N VAL A 39 -14.03 6.05 8.93
CA VAL A 39 -13.29 7.26 9.29
C VAL A 39 -12.47 7.79 8.12
N GLN A 40 -11.80 6.90 7.37
CA GLN A 40 -11.09 7.27 6.14
C GLN A 40 -12.02 7.92 5.12
N ARG A 41 -13.15 7.27 4.79
CA ARG A 41 -14.13 7.77 3.83
C ARG A 41 -14.72 9.12 4.25
N LEU A 42 -15.13 9.25 5.52
CA LEU A 42 -15.68 10.51 6.05
C LEU A 42 -14.64 11.63 6.04
N GLY A 43 -13.39 11.32 6.42
CA GLY A 43 -12.28 12.28 6.37
C GLY A 43 -11.99 12.76 4.96
N ALA A 44 -11.99 11.84 3.98
CA ALA A 44 -11.80 12.18 2.58
C ALA A 44 -12.96 13.01 2.03
N LEU A 45 -14.20 12.58 2.24
CA LEU A 45 -15.39 13.31 1.79
C LEU A 45 -15.44 14.72 2.38
N GLY A 46 -15.16 14.89 3.68
CA GLY A 46 -15.12 16.21 4.31
C GLY A 46 -14.08 17.15 3.69
N SER A 47 -12.89 16.64 3.34
CA SER A 47 -11.87 17.43 2.63
C SER A 47 -12.24 17.72 1.18
N ALA A 48 -12.87 16.76 0.50
CA ALA A 48 -13.37 16.95 -0.86
C ALA A 48 -14.44 18.06 -0.90
N GLN A 49 -15.39 18.05 0.04
CA GLN A 49 -16.42 19.07 0.19
C GLN A 49 -15.84 20.46 0.47
N ALA A 50 -14.86 20.54 1.38
CA ALA A 50 -14.12 21.78 1.63
C ALA A 50 -13.37 22.30 0.39
N SER A 51 -13.07 21.42 -0.57
CA SER A 51 -12.43 21.74 -1.86
C SER A 51 -13.43 21.89 -3.02
N GLY A 52 -14.73 21.96 -2.72
CA GLY A 52 -15.80 22.20 -3.70
C GLY A 52 -16.36 20.94 -4.39
N LEU A 53 -16.02 19.74 -3.92
CA LEU A 53 -16.55 18.47 -4.42
C LEU A 53 -17.65 17.96 -3.47
N GLN A 54 -18.91 18.06 -3.87
CA GLN A 54 -20.06 17.88 -2.97
C GLN A 54 -20.20 16.45 -2.41
N ASP A 55 -19.83 15.45 -3.19
CA ASP A 55 -19.98 14.03 -2.87
C ASP A 55 -18.96 13.17 -3.64
N GLU A 56 -19.03 11.85 -3.42
CA GLU A 56 -18.15 10.88 -4.09
C GLU A 56 -18.38 10.82 -5.61
N ALA A 57 -19.58 11.15 -6.10
CA ALA A 57 -19.86 11.20 -7.53
C ALA A 57 -19.12 12.38 -8.18
N ALA A 58 -19.09 13.55 -7.51
CA ALA A 58 -18.31 14.70 -7.92
C ALA A 58 -16.79 14.41 -7.89
N MET A 59 -16.32 13.66 -6.89
CA MET A 59 -14.93 13.18 -6.83
C MET A 59 -14.61 12.27 -8.03
N ALA A 60 -15.44 11.26 -8.28
CA ALA A 60 -15.25 10.32 -9.37
C ALA A 60 -15.30 11.02 -10.75
N GLN A 61 -16.25 11.94 -10.96
CA GLN A 61 -16.36 12.71 -12.20
C GLN A 61 -15.16 13.63 -12.42
N THR A 62 -14.69 14.29 -11.36
CA THR A 62 -13.49 15.14 -11.41
C THR A 62 -12.26 14.30 -11.77
N GLN A 63 -12.11 13.14 -11.15
CA GLN A 63 -11.03 12.21 -11.47
C GLN A 63 -11.12 11.68 -12.90
N ALA A 64 -12.33 11.34 -13.38
CA ALA A 64 -12.54 10.88 -14.75
C ALA A 64 -12.12 11.93 -15.78
N THR A 65 -12.50 13.19 -15.56
CA THR A 65 -12.09 14.32 -16.42
C THR A 65 -10.58 14.51 -16.42
N PHE A 66 -9.94 14.41 -15.25
CA PHE A 66 -8.48 14.52 -15.14
C PHE A 66 -7.76 13.40 -15.90
N MET A 67 -8.20 12.15 -15.72
CA MET A 67 -7.64 10.99 -16.43
C MET A 67 -7.85 11.08 -17.94
N ASP A 68 -9.04 11.49 -18.39
CA ASP A 68 -9.35 11.72 -19.80
C ASP A 68 -8.40 12.76 -20.43
N GLN A 69 -8.26 13.92 -19.79
CA GLN A 69 -7.38 14.98 -20.28
C GLN A 69 -5.92 14.52 -20.39
N ARG A 70 -5.43 13.78 -19.40
CA ARG A 70 -4.07 13.22 -19.42
C ARG A 70 -3.89 12.19 -20.53
N ALA A 71 -4.81 11.24 -20.65
CA ALA A 71 -4.75 10.22 -21.68
C ALA A 71 -4.84 10.82 -23.09
N VAL A 72 -5.70 11.82 -23.31
CA VAL A 72 -5.80 12.57 -24.57
C VAL A 72 -4.51 13.33 -24.86
N THR A 73 -3.93 14.00 -23.88
CA THR A 73 -2.66 14.74 -24.04
C THR A 73 -1.52 13.79 -24.40
N ALA A 74 -1.38 12.68 -23.66
CA ALA A 74 -0.35 11.67 -23.90
C ALA A 74 -0.53 10.98 -25.26
N ALA A 75 -1.76 10.69 -25.68
CA ALA A 75 -2.04 10.14 -27.01
C ALA A 75 -1.72 11.13 -28.13
N THR A 76 -2.10 12.41 -27.96
CA THR A 76 -1.85 13.49 -28.92
C THR A 76 -0.36 13.70 -29.14
N ALA A 77 0.44 13.66 -28.07
CA ALA A 77 1.91 13.81 -28.15
C ALA A 77 2.60 12.70 -28.97
N ARG A 78 1.92 11.57 -29.22
CA ARG A 78 2.44 10.43 -30.00
C ARG A 78 1.93 10.40 -31.44
N LEU A 79 1.10 11.36 -31.85
CA LEU A 79 0.54 11.39 -33.20
C LEU A 79 1.57 11.84 -34.25
N PRO A 80 1.50 11.28 -35.49
CA PRO A 80 2.25 11.82 -36.60
C PRO A 80 1.90 13.28 -36.89
N ARG A 81 2.87 14.05 -37.43
CA ARG A 81 2.64 15.43 -37.87
C ARG A 81 1.44 15.48 -38.84
N GLY A 82 0.50 16.36 -38.57
CA GLY A 82 -0.71 16.56 -39.40
C GLY A 82 -1.97 15.83 -38.91
N VAL A 83 -1.85 14.86 -38.00
CA VAL A 83 -3.03 14.23 -37.37
C VAL A 83 -3.48 15.08 -36.18
N ARG A 84 -4.73 15.58 -36.22
CA ARG A 84 -5.21 16.57 -35.24
C ARG A 84 -5.88 15.98 -33.99
N ARG A 85 -6.40 14.74 -34.04
CA ARG A 85 -7.13 14.15 -32.92
C ARG A 85 -6.80 12.66 -32.75
N PRO A 86 -6.46 12.19 -31.54
CA PRO A 86 -6.25 10.78 -31.29
C PRO A 86 -7.57 10.01 -31.35
N THR A 87 -7.52 8.74 -31.76
CA THR A 87 -8.66 7.82 -31.69
C THR A 87 -8.87 7.33 -30.26
N HIS A 88 -10.07 6.81 -29.95
CA HIS A 88 -10.34 6.19 -28.64
C HIS A 88 -9.35 5.07 -28.31
N ALA A 89 -8.96 4.26 -29.30
CA ALA A 89 -7.98 3.20 -29.10
C ALA A 89 -6.59 3.76 -28.72
N GLN A 90 -6.18 4.88 -29.33
CA GLN A 90 -4.92 5.56 -28.99
C GLN A 90 -4.97 6.17 -27.58
N ILE A 91 -6.09 6.77 -27.19
CA ILE A 91 -6.31 7.31 -25.84
C ILE A 91 -6.25 6.17 -24.81
N ALA A 92 -6.98 5.08 -25.05
CA ALA A 92 -6.98 3.90 -24.18
C ALA A 92 -5.59 3.27 -24.05
N ALA A 93 -4.81 3.22 -25.14
CA ALA A 93 -3.44 2.72 -25.10
C ALA A 93 -2.49 3.66 -24.33
N ALA A 94 -2.67 4.97 -24.44
CA ALA A 94 -1.90 5.95 -23.67
C ALA A 94 -2.17 5.81 -22.17
N HIS A 95 -3.45 5.71 -21.78
CA HIS A 95 -3.87 5.47 -20.39
C HIS A 95 -3.28 4.18 -19.82
N ARG A 96 -3.42 3.04 -20.52
CA ARG A 96 -2.83 1.76 -20.08
C ARG A 96 -1.31 1.86 -19.90
N GLY A 97 -0.64 2.56 -20.81
CA GLY A 97 0.80 2.80 -20.72
C GLY A 97 1.16 3.59 -19.46
N GLU A 98 0.41 4.64 -19.13
CA GLU A 98 0.62 5.42 -17.91
C GLU A 98 0.39 4.59 -16.64
N VAL A 99 -0.73 3.88 -16.55
CA VAL A 99 -1.06 3.02 -15.40
C VAL A 99 0.01 1.93 -15.19
N SER A 100 0.54 1.36 -16.27
CA SER A 100 1.58 0.31 -16.17
C SER A 100 2.91 0.81 -15.60
N GLN A 101 3.20 2.13 -15.65
CA GLN A 101 4.47 2.69 -15.13
C GLN A 101 4.56 2.64 -13.60
N THR A 102 3.44 2.47 -12.91
CA THR A 102 3.39 2.35 -11.45
C THR A 102 3.19 0.93 -10.97
N SER A 103 3.10 -0.05 -11.87
CA SER A 103 3.02 -1.47 -11.55
C SER A 103 4.43 -2.05 -11.35
N ILE A 104 4.50 -3.20 -10.67
CA ILE A 104 5.77 -3.90 -10.44
C ILE A 104 6.36 -4.32 -11.79
N ALA A 105 7.62 -3.98 -12.03
CA ALA A 105 8.29 -4.34 -13.28
C ALA A 105 8.48 -5.87 -13.38
N PRO A 106 8.35 -6.46 -14.59
CA PRO A 106 8.63 -7.87 -14.78
C PRO A 106 10.07 -8.23 -14.41
N GLN A 107 10.28 -9.46 -13.94
CA GLN A 107 11.60 -9.99 -13.66
C GLN A 107 12.43 -10.12 -14.95
N ARG A 108 13.68 -9.64 -14.91
CA ARG A 108 14.62 -9.69 -16.05
C ARG A 108 15.59 -10.85 -15.97
N ARG A 109 15.80 -11.40 -14.77
CA ARG A 109 16.65 -12.57 -14.56
C ARG A 109 15.90 -13.85 -14.95
N THR A 110 16.64 -14.95 -15.06
CA THR A 110 16.06 -16.29 -15.19
C THR A 110 16.38 -17.10 -13.94
N LEU A 111 15.36 -17.70 -13.34
CA LEU A 111 15.52 -18.63 -12.22
C LEU A 111 15.52 -20.06 -12.75
N THR A 112 16.68 -20.73 -12.69
CA THR A 112 16.80 -22.15 -13.08
C THR A 112 16.19 -23.05 -12.01
N ARG A 113 15.77 -24.27 -12.39
CA ARG A 113 15.21 -25.24 -11.45
C ARG A 113 16.18 -25.62 -10.33
N GLN A 114 17.46 -25.80 -10.66
CA GLN A 114 18.50 -26.11 -9.67
C GLN A 114 18.65 -24.99 -8.64
N ARG A 115 18.69 -23.73 -9.11
CA ARG A 115 18.79 -22.58 -8.21
C ARG A 115 17.53 -22.40 -7.35
N GLU A 116 16.36 -22.64 -7.92
CA GLU A 116 15.08 -22.63 -7.18
C GLU A 116 15.08 -23.66 -6.06
N THR A 117 15.50 -24.91 -6.32
CA THR A 117 15.59 -25.95 -5.29
C THR A 117 16.55 -25.54 -4.18
N GLN A 118 17.75 -25.05 -4.53
CA GLN A 118 18.72 -24.57 -3.55
C GLN A 118 18.14 -23.46 -2.67
N LEU A 119 17.61 -22.41 -3.30
CA LEU A 119 17.01 -21.26 -2.61
C LEU A 119 15.83 -21.67 -1.72
N THR A 120 15.05 -22.66 -2.14
CA THR A 120 13.92 -23.17 -1.36
C THR A 120 14.42 -23.87 -0.10
N THR A 121 15.47 -24.67 -0.18
CA THR A 121 16.10 -25.29 1.00
C THR A 121 16.64 -24.23 1.95
N GLU A 122 17.38 -23.24 1.43
CA GLU A 122 17.94 -22.14 2.22
C GLU A 122 16.84 -21.30 2.90
N ALA A 123 15.75 -20.99 2.19
CA ALA A 123 14.62 -20.24 2.72
C ALA A 123 13.87 -20.99 3.83
N ASN A 124 13.70 -22.31 3.74
CA ASN A 124 13.10 -23.09 4.83
C ASN A 124 13.96 -23.08 6.10
N ALA A 125 15.29 -23.15 5.95
CA ALA A 125 16.22 -23.01 7.07
C ALA A 125 16.16 -21.60 7.68
N ALA A 126 16.11 -20.56 6.84
CA ALA A 126 15.97 -19.18 7.26
C ALA A 126 14.66 -18.94 8.03
N VAL A 127 13.53 -19.47 7.57
CA VAL A 127 12.24 -19.38 8.31
C VAL A 127 12.38 -19.99 9.71
N THR A 128 13.00 -21.17 9.82
CA THR A 128 13.21 -21.83 11.12
C THR A 128 14.05 -20.96 12.05
N ALA A 129 15.18 -20.43 11.56
CA ALA A 129 16.06 -19.56 12.33
C ALA A 129 15.37 -18.25 12.76
N PHE A 130 14.61 -17.63 11.84
CA PHE A 130 13.88 -16.39 12.08
C PHE A 130 12.76 -16.58 13.11
N VAL A 131 11.98 -17.66 13.02
CA VAL A 131 10.93 -17.98 14.01
C VAL A 131 11.54 -18.19 15.39
N ALA A 132 12.63 -18.96 15.49
CA ALA A 132 13.32 -19.17 16.77
C ALA A 132 13.89 -17.85 17.34
N TRP A 133 14.39 -16.96 16.48
CA TRP A 133 14.82 -15.62 16.89
C TRP A 133 13.63 -14.78 17.39
N CYS A 134 12.50 -14.75 16.67
CA CYS A 134 11.30 -14.00 17.07
C CYS A 134 10.78 -14.48 18.43
N GLN A 135 10.68 -15.80 18.64
CA GLN A 135 10.22 -16.36 19.93
C GLN A 135 11.08 -15.93 21.12
N ARG A 136 12.37 -15.64 20.88
CA ARG A 136 13.30 -15.19 21.92
C ARG A 136 13.31 -13.67 22.08
N VAL A 137 13.31 -12.92 20.97
CA VAL A 137 13.61 -11.48 20.95
C VAL A 137 12.34 -10.63 20.84
N ARG A 138 11.30 -11.14 20.20
CA ARG A 138 10.00 -10.50 19.96
C ARG A 138 8.83 -11.46 20.23
N PRO A 139 8.74 -12.10 21.43
CA PRO A 139 7.70 -13.09 21.72
C PRO A 139 6.28 -12.52 21.63
N GLU A 140 6.11 -11.22 21.85
CA GLU A 140 4.83 -10.50 21.77
C GLU A 140 4.20 -10.51 20.38
N LEU A 141 5.01 -10.79 19.36
CA LEU A 141 4.55 -10.88 17.98
C LEU A 141 3.92 -12.24 17.64
N HIS A 142 4.12 -13.25 18.49
CA HIS A 142 3.57 -14.59 18.32
C HIS A 142 3.84 -15.20 16.93
N ILE A 143 4.97 -14.85 16.30
CA ILE A 143 5.34 -15.37 14.98
C ILE A 143 5.64 -16.87 15.10
N THR A 144 5.01 -17.67 14.23
CA THR A 144 5.21 -19.11 14.14
C THR A 144 5.53 -19.52 12.70
N ALA A 145 5.98 -20.76 12.51
CA ALA A 145 6.20 -21.31 11.17
C ALA A 145 4.93 -21.32 10.30
N ALA A 146 3.74 -21.37 10.90
CA ALA A 146 2.47 -21.37 10.16
C ALA A 146 2.19 -20.03 9.44
N HIS A 147 2.86 -18.95 9.85
CA HIS A 147 2.81 -17.64 9.20
C HIS A 147 3.69 -17.56 7.95
N PHE A 148 4.43 -18.60 7.58
CA PHE A 148 5.31 -18.57 6.42
C PHE A 148 4.88 -19.56 5.36
N ARG A 149 5.05 -19.14 4.10
CA ARG A 149 5.06 -20.03 2.95
C ARG A 149 6.33 -19.76 2.15
N VAL A 150 7.19 -20.76 2.03
CA VAL A 150 8.38 -20.66 1.17
C VAL A 150 7.96 -20.95 -0.26
N ALA A 151 8.02 -19.94 -1.13
CA ALA A 151 7.68 -20.07 -2.55
C ALA A 151 8.58 -19.17 -3.42
N VAL A 152 9.85 -19.58 -3.54
CA VAL A 152 10.90 -18.81 -4.25
C VAL A 152 10.49 -18.43 -5.67
N ARG A 153 9.88 -19.37 -6.40
CA ARG A 153 9.40 -19.16 -7.77
C ARG A 153 8.35 -18.06 -7.85
N GLU A 154 7.36 -18.08 -6.96
CA GLU A 154 6.27 -17.11 -6.96
C GLU A 154 6.77 -15.70 -6.61
N VAL A 155 7.64 -15.59 -5.60
CA VAL A 155 8.29 -14.30 -5.26
C VAL A 155 9.09 -13.77 -6.44
N PHE A 156 9.86 -14.64 -7.10
CA PHE A 156 10.65 -14.28 -8.27
C PHE A 156 9.79 -13.82 -9.46
N GLU A 157 8.69 -14.52 -9.73
CA GLU A 157 7.79 -14.23 -10.86
C GLU A 157 6.86 -13.05 -10.60
N ARG A 158 6.65 -12.67 -9.32
CA ARG A 158 5.87 -11.47 -8.96
C ARG A 158 6.51 -10.20 -9.54
N GLY A 159 7.83 -10.15 -9.63
CA GLY A 159 8.56 -9.12 -10.38
C GLY A 159 9.92 -8.72 -9.81
N GLU A 160 10.49 -7.68 -10.39
CA GLU A 160 11.76 -7.08 -9.98
C GLU A 160 11.59 -6.36 -8.63
N GLY A 161 12.53 -6.57 -7.70
CA GLY A 161 12.54 -5.90 -6.39
C GLY A 161 11.58 -6.46 -5.34
N ILE A 162 10.87 -7.57 -5.60
CA ILE A 162 9.95 -8.17 -4.64
C ILE A 162 10.74 -8.97 -3.59
N ILE A 163 10.55 -8.59 -2.32
CA ILE A 163 11.21 -9.23 -1.16
C ILE A 163 10.35 -10.37 -0.62
N ALA A 164 9.07 -10.08 -0.41
CA ALA A 164 8.03 -10.97 0.08
C ALA A 164 6.66 -10.44 -0.41
N PHE A 165 5.58 -11.20 -0.14
CA PHE A 165 4.21 -10.70 -0.28
C PHE A 165 3.24 -11.44 0.65
N ALA A 166 2.13 -10.79 1.02
CA ALA A 166 1.04 -11.41 1.77
C ALA A 166 0.28 -12.45 0.93
N ASP A 167 0.05 -13.63 1.49
CA ASP A 167 -0.61 -14.75 0.80
C ASP A 167 -2.12 -14.49 0.62
N GLN A 168 -2.64 -14.65 -0.60
CA GLN A 168 -4.03 -14.27 -0.96
C GLN A 168 -5.08 -15.37 -0.68
N GLY A 169 -4.89 -16.19 0.35
CA GLY A 169 -5.69 -17.39 0.62
C GLY A 169 -6.68 -17.30 1.80
N GLY A 170 -6.91 -16.10 2.35
CA GLY A 170 -7.66 -15.95 3.60
C GLY A 170 -6.93 -16.50 4.83
N VAL A 171 -5.64 -16.83 4.69
CA VAL A 171 -4.75 -17.26 5.77
C VAL A 171 -3.62 -16.25 5.88
N THR A 172 -3.38 -15.75 7.09
CA THR A 172 -2.32 -14.79 7.39
C THR A 172 -0.95 -15.43 7.22
N ARG A 173 -0.36 -15.28 6.03
CA ARG A 173 0.98 -15.78 5.71
C ARG A 173 1.81 -14.78 4.93
N CYS A 174 3.09 -14.76 5.23
CA CYS A 174 4.13 -14.09 4.48
C CYS A 174 4.77 -15.10 3.52
N VAL A 175 4.69 -14.82 2.23
CA VAL A 175 5.32 -15.64 1.19
C VAL A 175 6.73 -15.12 0.96
N VAL A 176 7.72 -15.99 1.19
CA VAL A 176 9.14 -15.59 1.25
C VAL A 176 10.01 -16.35 0.25
N GLY A 177 11.12 -15.72 -0.13
CA GLY A 177 12.09 -16.25 -1.10
C GLY A 177 13.53 -15.80 -0.82
N GLU A 178 14.30 -15.56 -1.88
CA GLU A 178 15.75 -15.28 -1.82
C GLU A 178 16.10 -14.08 -0.91
N ALA A 179 15.39 -12.96 -1.04
CA ALA A 179 15.69 -11.74 -0.29
C ALA A 179 15.51 -11.91 1.23
N PHE A 180 14.45 -12.60 1.66
CA PHE A 180 14.23 -12.95 3.06
C PHE A 180 15.38 -13.80 3.61
N THR A 181 15.82 -14.82 2.87
CA THR A 181 16.97 -15.66 3.24
C THR A 181 18.23 -14.83 3.42
N VAL A 182 18.51 -13.91 2.50
CA VAL A 182 19.67 -13.02 2.56
C VAL A 182 19.62 -12.13 3.81
N ALA A 183 18.46 -11.53 4.11
CA ALA A 183 18.27 -10.72 5.31
C ALA A 183 18.49 -11.53 6.59
N VAL A 184 17.82 -12.68 6.74
CA VAL A 184 17.92 -13.53 7.94
C VAL A 184 19.34 -14.03 8.18
N ASN A 185 20.06 -14.42 7.12
CA ASN A 185 21.43 -14.91 7.24
C ASN A 185 22.41 -13.82 7.66
N ALA A 186 22.14 -12.56 7.33
CA ALA A 186 22.95 -11.41 7.79
C ALA A 186 22.61 -11.05 9.25
N ASP A 187 21.32 -10.83 9.54
CA ASP A 187 20.77 -10.67 10.88
C ASP A 187 19.22 -10.82 10.79
N PRO A 188 18.59 -11.73 11.55
CA PRO A 188 17.13 -11.85 11.58
C PRO A 188 16.39 -10.53 11.82
N ALA A 189 16.97 -9.57 12.53
CA ALA A 189 16.37 -8.25 12.75
C ALA A 189 16.07 -7.49 11.45
N TYR A 190 16.84 -7.70 10.37
CA TYR A 190 16.62 -7.03 9.09
C TYR A 190 15.43 -7.58 8.30
N ALA A 191 15.00 -8.81 8.59
CA ALA A 191 13.83 -9.40 7.94
C ALA A 191 12.52 -9.06 8.67
N LEU A 192 12.60 -8.65 9.95
CA LEU A 192 11.44 -8.40 10.78
C LEU A 192 10.49 -7.32 10.22
N PRO A 193 10.97 -6.15 9.76
CA PRO A 193 10.11 -5.11 9.18
C PRO A 193 9.21 -5.68 8.07
N THR A 194 9.82 -6.34 7.08
CA THR A 194 9.09 -6.94 5.97
C THR A 194 8.11 -8.01 6.43
N VAL A 195 8.47 -8.85 7.42
CA VAL A 195 7.52 -9.85 7.94
C VAL A 195 6.31 -9.19 8.60
N VAL A 196 6.51 -8.13 9.39
CA VAL A 196 5.43 -7.34 10.00
C VAL A 196 4.56 -6.71 8.89
N HIS A 197 5.20 -6.12 7.88
CA HIS A 197 4.55 -5.50 6.72
C HIS A 197 3.63 -6.49 6.00
N GLU A 198 4.10 -7.70 5.72
CA GLU A 198 3.28 -8.70 5.02
C GLU A 198 2.20 -9.33 5.92
N LEU A 199 2.56 -9.71 7.15
CA LEU A 199 1.64 -10.42 8.04
C LEU A 199 0.54 -9.53 8.58
N TRP A 200 0.89 -8.32 9.01
CA TRP A 200 -0.02 -7.43 9.72
C TRP A 200 -0.23 -6.10 9.02
N GLY A 201 0.53 -5.77 7.98
CA GLY A 201 0.23 -4.61 7.15
C GLY A 201 -0.93 -4.91 6.20
N HIS A 202 -0.65 -5.64 5.13
CA HIS A 202 -1.62 -5.85 4.06
C HIS A 202 -2.87 -6.61 4.54
N ASN A 203 -2.68 -7.65 5.36
CA ASN A 203 -3.81 -8.44 5.86
C ASN A 203 -4.72 -7.65 6.81
N GLU A 204 -4.19 -6.81 7.70
CA GLU A 204 -5.04 -6.00 8.59
C GLU A 204 -5.77 -4.90 7.83
N TYR A 205 -5.17 -4.38 6.74
CA TYR A 205 -5.82 -3.40 5.89
C TYR A 205 -7.10 -3.96 5.24
N GLY A 206 -6.99 -5.16 4.67
CA GLY A 206 -8.07 -5.90 4.03
C GLY A 206 -7.56 -6.64 2.79
N ALA A 207 -8.43 -7.44 2.16
CA ALA A 207 -8.06 -8.22 0.99
C ALA A 207 -7.73 -7.30 -0.20
N TYR A 208 -6.52 -7.49 -0.75
CA TYR A 208 -5.96 -6.61 -1.77
C TYR A 208 -6.75 -6.64 -3.07
N GLY A 209 -7.28 -5.48 -3.48
CA GLY A 209 -8.06 -5.32 -4.70
C GLY A 209 -9.51 -5.79 -4.60
N ASP A 210 -9.97 -6.17 -3.41
CA ASP A 210 -11.36 -6.53 -3.18
C ASP A 210 -12.25 -5.27 -3.18
N PRO A 211 -13.42 -5.31 -3.84
CA PRO A 211 -14.35 -4.19 -3.85
C PRO A 211 -14.69 -3.72 -2.43
N GLY A 212 -14.44 -2.43 -2.19
CA GLY A 212 -14.71 -1.83 -0.90
C GLY A 212 -13.68 -2.17 0.18
N THR A 213 -12.47 -2.64 -0.14
CA THR A 213 -11.33 -2.60 0.79
C THR A 213 -10.60 -1.26 0.67
N GLU A 214 -10.03 -0.97 -0.49
CA GLU A 214 -9.32 0.27 -0.78
C GLU A 214 -10.27 1.34 -1.31
N TYR A 215 -10.31 2.49 -0.65
CA TYR A 215 -11.25 3.56 -1.00
C TYR A 215 -10.90 4.20 -2.36
N GLY A 216 -9.61 4.38 -2.61
CA GLY A 216 -9.07 4.86 -3.88
C GLY A 216 -9.41 3.93 -5.04
N LEU A 217 -9.39 2.61 -4.87
CA LEU A 217 -9.79 1.71 -5.95
C LEU A 217 -11.27 1.86 -6.29
N GLU A 218 -12.14 1.97 -5.29
CA GLU A 218 -13.57 2.18 -5.52
C GLU A 218 -13.84 3.51 -6.24
N LEU A 219 -13.17 4.59 -5.85
CA LEU A 219 -13.28 5.87 -6.55
C LEU A 219 -12.73 5.82 -7.97
N TYR A 220 -11.62 5.09 -8.18
CA TYR A 220 -11.06 4.86 -9.51
C TYR A 220 -12.04 4.11 -10.40
N ASP A 221 -12.65 3.03 -9.92
CA ASP A 221 -13.64 2.25 -10.70
C ASP A 221 -14.82 3.12 -11.15
N ARG A 222 -15.34 3.96 -10.23
CA ARG A 222 -16.42 4.91 -10.53
C ARG A 222 -16.00 5.98 -11.54
N ALA A 223 -14.75 6.46 -11.47
CA ALA A 223 -14.22 7.42 -12.43
C ALA A 223 -14.01 6.77 -13.81
N ALA A 224 -13.45 5.56 -13.82
CA ALA A 224 -13.13 4.82 -15.02
C ALA A 224 -14.38 4.43 -15.83
N ALA A 225 -15.48 4.11 -15.15
CA ALA A 225 -16.79 3.87 -15.77
C ALA A 225 -17.35 5.09 -16.52
N GLN A 226 -16.86 6.31 -16.24
CA GLN A 226 -17.31 7.55 -16.87
C GLN A 226 -16.47 7.94 -18.11
N MET A 227 -15.38 7.22 -18.39
CA MET A 227 -14.50 7.51 -19.52
C MET A 227 -14.98 6.79 -20.80
N PRO A 228 -15.45 7.51 -21.84
CA PRO A 228 -16.15 6.90 -22.99
C PRO A 228 -15.26 6.06 -23.92
N TRP A 229 -13.94 6.19 -23.83
CA TRP A 229 -12.96 5.42 -24.60
C TRP A 229 -12.41 4.20 -23.85
N TYR A 230 -12.81 4.03 -22.60
CA TYR A 230 -12.21 3.06 -21.70
C TYR A 230 -13.16 1.89 -21.42
N THR A 231 -12.59 0.70 -21.35
CA THR A 231 -13.28 -0.50 -20.89
C THR A 231 -12.38 -1.12 -19.84
N GLN A 232 -12.91 -1.25 -18.63
CA GLN A 232 -12.15 -1.74 -17.51
C GLN A 232 -11.71 -3.20 -17.76
N PRO A 233 -10.42 -3.53 -17.59
CA PRO A 233 -9.97 -4.90 -17.66
C PRO A 233 -10.48 -5.72 -16.48
N THR A 234 -10.64 -7.03 -16.71
CA THR A 234 -11.00 -8.00 -15.68
C THR A 234 -9.88 -9.02 -15.46
N GLY A 235 -9.93 -9.74 -14.34
CA GLY A 235 -8.94 -10.76 -13.98
C GLY A 235 -7.51 -10.20 -13.90
N GLN A 236 -6.52 -10.98 -14.35
CA GLN A 236 -5.10 -10.62 -14.30
C GLN A 236 -4.75 -9.33 -15.06
N ARG A 237 -5.57 -8.92 -16.03
CA ARG A 237 -5.33 -7.66 -16.77
C ARG A 237 -5.61 -6.42 -15.93
N ARG A 238 -6.27 -6.57 -14.78
CA ARG A 238 -6.59 -5.49 -13.85
C ARG A 238 -5.44 -5.20 -12.87
N THR A 239 -4.43 -6.07 -12.77
CA THR A 239 -3.35 -5.95 -11.77
C THR A 239 -2.68 -4.59 -11.79
N SER A 240 -2.34 -4.02 -12.95
CA SER A 240 -1.68 -2.72 -13.01
C SER A 240 -2.57 -1.56 -12.50
N GLU A 241 -3.89 -1.67 -12.61
CA GLU A 241 -4.82 -0.66 -12.08
C GLU A 241 -4.96 -0.78 -10.57
N ILE A 242 -4.99 -2.00 -10.05
CA ILE A 242 -4.98 -2.26 -8.62
C ILE A 242 -3.65 -1.77 -8.02
N ASP A 243 -2.52 -2.08 -8.67
CA ASP A 243 -1.19 -1.57 -8.26
C ASP A 243 -1.12 -0.03 -8.30
N ALA A 244 -1.76 0.59 -9.29
CA ALA A 244 -1.76 2.05 -9.40
C ALA A 244 -2.64 2.71 -8.32
N TYR A 245 -3.88 2.25 -8.15
CA TYR A 245 -4.91 3.00 -7.42
C TYR A 245 -5.37 2.39 -6.10
N ALA A 246 -5.08 1.11 -5.84
CA ALA A 246 -5.38 0.42 -4.58
C ALA A 246 -4.13 0.33 -3.69
N TYR A 247 -3.01 -0.05 -4.30
CA TYR A 247 -1.81 -0.46 -3.58
C TYR A 247 -1.26 0.62 -2.65
N GLN A 248 -1.32 1.90 -3.05
CA GLN A 248 -0.70 2.97 -2.25
C GLN A 248 -1.27 3.05 -0.84
N GLU A 249 -2.58 2.80 -0.66
CA GLU A 249 -3.22 2.84 0.66
C GLU A 249 -2.78 1.69 1.56
N THR A 250 -2.89 0.46 1.06
CA THR A 250 -2.53 -0.75 1.81
C THR A 250 -1.03 -0.78 2.09
N GLU A 251 -0.21 -0.39 1.12
CA GLU A 251 1.25 -0.31 1.25
C GLU A 251 1.67 0.77 2.25
N MET A 252 1.04 1.95 2.27
CA MET A 252 1.33 2.93 3.32
C MET A 252 0.97 2.40 4.70
N TYR A 253 -0.16 1.73 4.85
CA TYR A 253 -0.53 1.11 6.13
C TYR A 253 0.53 0.06 6.55
N SER A 254 0.94 -0.81 5.64
CA SER A 254 1.97 -1.83 5.91
C SER A 254 3.32 -1.21 6.29
N LEU A 255 3.77 -0.20 5.55
CA LEU A 255 4.98 0.57 5.87
C LEU A 255 4.90 1.20 7.26
N MET A 256 3.74 1.74 7.62
CA MET A 256 3.54 2.33 8.94
C MET A 256 3.55 1.29 10.07
N ARG A 257 3.15 0.04 9.81
CA ARG A 257 3.25 -1.06 10.78
C ARG A 257 4.70 -1.50 11.00
N GLU A 258 5.56 -1.42 9.99
CA GLU A 258 6.95 -1.88 10.11
C GLU A 258 7.93 -0.86 10.71
N VAL A 259 7.58 0.44 10.77
CA VAL A 259 8.46 1.51 11.30
C VAL A 259 9.07 1.19 12.66
N GLU A 260 8.31 0.61 13.59
CA GLU A 260 8.81 0.26 14.93
C GLU A 260 9.89 -0.83 14.91
N TYR A 261 9.88 -1.66 13.88
CA TYR A 261 10.76 -2.82 13.77
C TYR A 261 11.98 -2.56 12.89
N TYR A 262 12.01 -1.44 12.17
CA TYR A 262 13.12 -1.07 11.30
C TYR A 262 14.43 -0.98 12.09
N THR A 263 15.43 -1.72 11.61
CA THR A 263 16.79 -1.70 12.14
C THR A 263 17.73 -1.31 11.00
N PRO A 264 18.45 -0.17 11.09
CA PRO A 264 19.41 0.21 10.07
C PRO A 264 20.47 -0.86 9.83
N ASN A 265 20.86 -1.03 8.57
CA ASN A 265 21.92 -1.97 8.20
C ASN A 265 23.24 -1.59 8.87
N ALA A 266 23.93 -2.60 9.42
CA ALA A 266 25.32 -2.41 9.84
C ALA A 266 26.19 -2.12 8.61
N PRO A 267 27.30 -1.36 8.75
CA PRO A 267 28.16 -1.02 7.60
C PRO A 267 28.60 -2.21 6.76
N ALA A 268 28.88 -3.36 7.39
CA ALA A 268 29.27 -4.59 6.71
C ALA A 268 28.16 -5.21 5.84
N HIS A 269 26.89 -4.92 6.13
CA HIS A 269 25.73 -5.49 5.43
C HIS A 269 25.09 -4.50 4.45
N GLN A 270 25.47 -3.22 4.50
CA GLN A 270 24.86 -2.14 3.72
C GLN A 270 24.75 -2.47 2.23
N ALA A 271 25.82 -2.94 1.61
CA ALA A 271 25.84 -3.21 0.16
C ALA A 271 24.94 -4.39 -0.24
N ALA A 272 24.79 -5.39 0.62
CA ALA A 272 23.98 -6.58 0.34
C ALA A 272 22.48 -6.35 0.61
N LEU A 273 22.16 -5.44 1.53
CA LEU A 273 20.79 -5.24 2.03
C LEU A 273 20.16 -3.91 1.64
N ALA A 274 20.84 -3.03 0.90
CA ALA A 274 20.33 -1.69 0.56
C ALA A 274 18.92 -1.69 -0.06
N ASP A 275 18.63 -2.69 -0.89
CA ASP A 275 17.33 -2.84 -1.56
C ASP A 275 16.39 -3.86 -0.87
N ILE A 276 16.82 -4.44 0.26
CA ILE A 276 16.07 -5.48 1.00
C ILE A 276 15.57 -4.92 2.34
N ASN A 277 16.45 -4.28 3.11
CA ASN A 277 16.10 -3.64 4.37
C ASN A 277 16.31 -2.13 4.24
N TYR A 278 15.19 -1.43 4.05
CA TYR A 278 15.14 -0.01 3.76
C TYR A 278 14.39 0.75 4.86
N ASP A 279 14.66 2.05 4.98
CA ASP A 279 13.91 2.92 5.89
C ASP A 279 12.47 3.12 5.34
N PRO A 280 11.42 2.75 6.10
CA PRO A 280 10.03 2.90 5.66
C PRO A 280 9.59 4.37 5.49
N ALA A 281 10.21 5.32 6.20
CA ALA A 281 9.74 6.71 6.17
C ALA A 281 9.85 7.37 4.77
N PRO A 282 11.00 7.26 4.05
CA PRO A 282 11.08 7.64 2.64
C PRO A 282 10.08 6.91 1.74
N ALA A 283 9.79 5.63 2.00
CA ALA A 283 8.85 4.86 1.21
C ALA A 283 7.41 5.39 1.39
N ILE A 284 6.99 5.69 2.62
CA ILE A 284 5.69 6.34 2.92
C ILE A 284 5.55 7.65 2.13
N ALA A 285 6.57 8.51 2.17
CA ALA A 285 6.57 9.75 1.40
C ALA A 285 6.51 9.51 -0.12
N GLY A 286 7.12 8.42 -0.60
CA GLY A 286 7.05 7.96 -1.98
C GLY A 286 5.64 7.55 -2.40
N ARG A 287 4.90 6.83 -1.55
CA ARG A 287 3.49 6.44 -1.80
C ARG A 287 2.56 7.65 -1.83
N ILE A 288 2.76 8.62 -0.93
CA ILE A 288 2.04 9.90 -0.97
C ILE A 288 2.31 10.63 -2.29
N ARG A 289 3.57 10.66 -2.74
CA ARG A 289 3.93 11.26 -4.04
C ARG A 289 3.19 10.57 -5.19
N LEU A 290 3.12 9.24 -5.20
CA LEU A 290 2.38 8.50 -6.24
C LEU A 290 0.91 8.90 -6.27
N ILE A 291 0.26 9.06 -5.10
CA ILE A 291 -1.12 9.56 -5.04
C ILE A 291 -1.23 10.94 -5.71
N THR A 292 -0.33 11.88 -5.40
CA THR A 292 -0.34 13.22 -6.06
C THR A 292 -0.11 13.17 -7.57
N GLN A 293 0.56 12.12 -8.05
CA GLN A 293 0.86 11.93 -9.47
C GLN A 293 -0.27 11.22 -10.22
N GLN A 294 -1.12 10.44 -9.56
CA GLN A 294 -2.16 9.62 -10.19
C GLN A 294 -3.55 10.27 -10.10
N TRP A 295 -3.77 11.11 -9.09
CA TRP A 295 -5.08 11.68 -8.77
C TRP A 295 -5.17 13.16 -9.10
N GLU A 296 -6.37 13.64 -9.44
CA GLU A 296 -6.68 15.06 -9.53
C GLU A 296 -6.34 15.73 -8.18
N PRO A 297 -5.74 16.94 -8.15
CA PRO A 297 -5.15 17.48 -6.92
C PRO A 297 -6.07 17.57 -5.70
N ARG A 298 -7.36 17.89 -5.89
CA ARG A 298 -8.34 17.97 -4.78
C ARG A 298 -8.76 16.57 -4.33
N VAL A 299 -8.87 15.62 -5.27
CA VAL A 299 -9.13 14.21 -4.94
C VAL A 299 -7.92 13.59 -4.21
N ALA A 300 -6.70 13.85 -4.68
CA ALA A 300 -5.45 13.42 -4.04
C ALA A 300 -5.37 13.90 -2.58
N LYS A 301 -5.61 15.20 -2.37
CA LYS A 301 -5.68 15.81 -1.04
C LYS A 301 -6.73 15.13 -0.15
N ALA A 302 -7.94 14.90 -0.66
CA ALA A 302 -9.00 14.23 0.07
C ALA A 302 -8.62 12.79 0.45
N LEU A 303 -8.04 12.00 -0.46
CA LEU A 303 -7.59 10.64 -0.16
C LEU A 303 -6.55 10.62 0.97
N VAL A 304 -5.52 11.48 0.88
CA VAL A 304 -4.45 11.55 1.89
C VAL A 304 -5.00 12.05 3.24
N ARG A 305 -5.96 12.99 3.24
CA ARG A 305 -6.72 13.39 4.44
C ARG A 305 -7.42 12.20 5.08
N GLY A 306 -8.16 11.42 4.29
CA GLY A 306 -8.85 10.23 4.78
C GLY A 306 -7.89 9.24 5.44
N LEU A 307 -6.75 8.97 4.78
CA LEU A 307 -5.72 8.10 5.33
C LEU A 307 -5.16 8.61 6.65
N TYR A 308 -4.85 9.91 6.76
CA TYR A 308 -4.43 10.51 8.03
C TYR A 308 -5.49 10.33 9.13
N GLN A 309 -6.76 10.54 8.82
CA GLN A 309 -7.86 10.33 9.77
C GLN A 309 -7.94 8.89 10.26
N ARG A 310 -7.71 7.90 9.38
CA ARG A 310 -7.59 6.50 9.76
C ARG A 310 -6.37 6.27 10.66
N PHE A 311 -5.19 6.69 10.22
CA PHE A 311 -3.94 6.35 10.91
C PHE A 311 -3.83 6.99 12.29
N ARG A 312 -4.34 8.21 12.50
CA ARG A 312 -4.26 8.88 13.81
C ARG A 312 -5.09 8.20 14.91
N ILE A 313 -6.11 7.41 14.53
CA ILE A 313 -6.96 6.68 15.47
C ILE A 313 -6.66 5.17 15.52
N GLU A 314 -5.89 4.65 14.56
CA GLU A 314 -5.49 3.25 14.52
C GLU A 314 -4.57 2.94 15.72
N PRO A 315 -5.00 2.10 16.68
CA PRO A 315 -4.22 1.82 17.89
C PRO A 315 -2.87 1.15 17.62
N ARG A 316 -2.72 0.52 16.45
CA ARG A 316 -1.53 -0.23 16.05
C ARG A 316 -0.47 0.60 15.31
N ILE A 317 -0.76 1.86 14.99
CA ILE A 317 0.23 2.77 14.41
C ILE A 317 0.97 3.50 15.53
N VAL A 318 2.29 3.35 15.56
CA VAL A 318 3.14 4.04 16.53
C VAL A 318 3.32 5.52 16.19
N PRO A 319 3.57 6.40 17.17
CA PRO A 319 3.76 7.83 16.94
C PRO A 319 4.84 8.17 15.90
N ALA A 320 5.93 7.39 15.87
CA ALA A 320 7.02 7.59 14.89
C ALA A 320 6.55 7.35 13.44
N ALA A 321 5.70 6.36 13.22
CA ALA A 321 5.13 6.06 11.92
C ALA A 321 4.16 7.17 11.46
N LEU A 322 3.34 7.67 12.39
CA LEU A 322 2.47 8.81 12.11
C LEU A 322 3.31 10.06 11.75
N ALA A 323 4.36 10.35 12.51
CA ALA A 323 5.27 11.46 12.20
C ALA A 323 5.94 11.33 10.82
N ALA A 324 6.32 10.11 10.41
CA ALA A 324 6.83 9.84 9.07
C ALA A 324 5.79 10.15 7.98
N PHE A 325 4.54 9.71 8.18
CA PHE A 325 3.42 10.06 7.28
C PHE A 325 3.22 11.57 7.18
N GLU A 326 3.16 12.28 8.31
CA GLU A 326 2.96 13.72 8.30
C GLU A 326 4.13 14.48 7.62
N SER A 327 5.36 14.01 7.79
CA SER A 327 6.53 14.53 7.08
C SER A 327 6.38 14.33 5.57
N GLY A 328 5.94 13.14 5.15
CA GLY A 328 5.59 12.83 3.76
C GLY A 328 4.50 13.74 3.19
N VAL A 329 3.47 14.08 3.97
CA VAL A 329 2.45 15.07 3.58
C VAL A 329 3.07 16.43 3.34
N ARG A 330 3.84 16.96 4.30
CA ARG A 330 4.48 18.29 4.19
C ARG A 330 5.47 18.37 3.02
N ARG A 331 6.07 17.25 2.62
CA ARG A 331 7.00 17.18 1.48
C ARG A 331 6.31 17.24 0.12
N ASN A 332 5.11 16.67 0.00
CA ASN A 332 4.45 16.45 -1.30
C ASN A 332 3.26 17.39 -1.56
N PHE A 333 2.78 18.11 -0.54
CA PHE A 333 1.69 19.07 -0.67
C PHE A 333 2.14 20.50 -0.37
N SER A 334 1.38 21.48 -0.87
CA SER A 334 1.58 22.88 -0.48
C SER A 334 1.42 23.04 1.04
N ALA A 335 2.00 24.08 1.63
CA ALA A 335 1.88 24.30 3.08
C ALA A 335 0.40 24.44 3.52
N ALA A 336 -0.45 25.07 2.71
CA ALA A 336 -1.87 25.22 2.97
C ALA A 336 -2.61 23.86 2.91
N ASP A 337 -2.30 23.03 1.91
CA ASP A 337 -2.92 21.71 1.77
C ASP A 337 -2.42 20.74 2.85
N ALA A 338 -1.13 20.77 3.19
CA ALA A 338 -0.59 19.98 4.29
C ALA A 338 -1.26 20.33 5.63
N ALA A 339 -1.46 21.62 5.91
CA ALA A 339 -2.18 22.07 7.11
C ALA A 339 -3.66 21.64 7.11
N ASP A 340 -4.29 21.49 5.95
CA ASP A 340 -5.64 20.94 5.84
C ASP A 340 -5.68 19.42 6.04
N ILE A 341 -4.76 18.71 5.40
CA ILE A 341 -4.62 17.25 5.51
C ILE A 341 -4.37 16.82 6.96
N LEU A 342 -3.57 17.58 7.71
CA LEU A 342 -3.12 17.20 9.06
C LEU A 342 -4.01 17.69 10.21
N ARG A 343 -5.17 18.29 9.91
CA ARG A 343 -6.14 18.77 10.93
C ARG A 343 -6.93 17.67 11.64
#